data_AF-A0A843JSC9-F1
#
_entry.id   AF-A0A843JSC9-F1
#
_cell.length_a   1.000
_cell.length_b   1.000
_cell.length_c   1.000
_cell.angle_alpha   90.00
_cell.angle_beta   90.00
_cell.angle_gamma   90.00
#
_symmetry.space_group_name_H-M   'P 1'
#
loop_
_entity.id
_entity.type
_entity.pdbx_description
1 polymer ?
#
loop_
_entity_poly.entity_id
_entity_poly.type
_entity_poly.pdbx_seq_one_letter_code
_entity_poly.pdbx_strand_id
1 'polypeptide(L)'
;TGTLSGRQVVEARERDIEKLSKVLLETEYFDTARTGIRGGSVHGHSLRLDENGLMFDMLRRQVFNKETGKVEMVKDQIGKELDEPVILGEPLDEETLRAKTTIYRIDGEAYKDDVDAVKVCQRIHVSRSFGAFNPEAGW
;
A
#
# COMPACT_ATOMS: atom_id res chain seq x y z
N THR A 1 -9.23 -2.76 -11.28
CA THR A 1 -8.11 -2.28 -10.44
C THR A 1 -6.88 -2.11 -11.29
N GLY A 2 -6.01 -1.17 -10.95
CA GLY A 2 -4.71 -0.96 -11.58
C GLY A 2 -3.60 -0.94 -10.54
N THR A 3 -2.54 -1.71 -10.78
CA THR A 3 -1.36 -1.80 -9.90
C THR A 3 -0.16 -1.17 -10.60
N LEU A 4 0.46 -0.21 -9.93
CA LEU A 4 1.75 0.38 -10.29
C LEU A 4 2.68 0.30 -9.07
N SER A 5 3.98 0.54 -9.25
CA SER A 5 4.92 0.53 -8.11
C SER A 5 4.53 1.51 -7.00
N GLY A 6 4.18 2.75 -7.38
CA GLY A 6 3.89 3.82 -6.43
C GLY A 6 2.42 4.11 -6.16
N ARG A 7 1.48 3.36 -6.75
CA ARG A 7 0.04 3.52 -6.49
C ARG A 7 -0.76 2.28 -6.83
N GLN A 8 -1.89 2.12 -6.15
CA GLN A 8 -2.94 1.17 -6.48
C GLN A 8 -4.24 1.95 -6.65
N VAL A 9 -5.03 1.65 -7.69
CA VAL A 9 -6.31 2.32 -7.95
C VAL A 9 -7.44 1.33 -8.20
N VAL A 10 -8.62 1.61 -7.65
CA VAL A 10 -9.85 0.89 -7.94
C VAL A 10 -10.89 1.85 -8.51
N GLU A 11 -11.44 1.51 -9.68
CA GLU A 11 -12.55 2.23 -10.31
C GLU A 11 -13.76 1.29 -10.31
N ALA A 12 -14.88 1.78 -9.79
CA ALA A 12 -16.14 1.05 -9.68
C ALA A 12 -17.31 2.04 -9.71
N ARG A 13 -18.55 1.54 -9.59
CA ARG A 13 -19.73 2.39 -9.41
C ARG A 13 -19.59 3.19 -8.11
N GLU A 14 -19.96 4.46 -8.14
CA GLU A 14 -19.75 5.42 -7.04
C GLU A 14 -20.29 4.92 -5.67
N ARG A 15 -21.54 4.47 -5.61
CA ARG A 15 -22.12 3.92 -4.36
C ARG A 15 -21.39 2.69 -3.81
N ASP A 16 -20.72 1.94 -4.69
CA ASP A 16 -20.05 0.69 -4.35
C ASP A 16 -18.59 0.97 -3.98
N ILE A 17 -17.95 1.96 -4.61
CA ILE A 17 -16.61 2.40 -4.21
C ILE A 17 -16.62 3.03 -2.82
N GLU A 18 -17.68 3.74 -2.42
CA GLU A 18 -17.83 4.26 -1.06
C GLU A 18 -17.83 3.13 -0.01
N LYS A 19 -18.62 2.07 -0.24
CA LYS A 19 -18.69 0.90 0.64
C LYS A 19 -17.35 0.17 0.72
N LEU A 20 -16.70 -0.03 -0.43
CA LEU A 20 -15.38 -0.66 -0.49
C LEU A 20 -14.33 0.20 0.22
N SER A 21 -14.37 1.52 0.03
CA SER A 21 -13.42 2.45 0.63
C SER A 21 -13.53 2.43 2.16
N LYS A 22 -14.74 2.33 2.72
CA LYS A 22 -14.91 2.15 4.16
C LYS A 22 -14.16 0.92 4.69
N VAL A 23 -14.30 -0.23 4.01
CA VAL A 23 -13.55 -1.44 4.38
C VAL A 23 -12.04 -1.23 4.25
N LEU A 24 -11.59 -0.64 3.14
CA LEU A 24 -10.16 -0.41 2.92
C LEU A 24 -9.55 0.55 3.94
N LEU A 25 -10.29 1.55 4.40
CA LEU A 25 -9.81 2.59 5.32
C LEU A 25 -9.94 2.22 6.80
N GLU A 26 -10.90 1.37 7.18
CA GLU A 26 -11.17 1.03 8.59
C GLU A 26 -10.63 -0.33 9.02
N THR A 27 -9.93 -1.04 8.13
CA THR A 27 -9.34 -2.35 8.43
C THR A 27 -7.81 -2.32 8.28
N GLU A 28 -7.16 -3.44 8.54
CA GLU A 28 -5.70 -3.58 8.49
C GLU A 28 -5.06 -3.37 7.10
N TYR A 29 -5.86 -3.15 6.05
CA TYR A 29 -5.37 -2.67 4.76
C TYR A 29 -4.79 -1.26 4.82
N PHE A 30 -5.16 -0.47 5.84
CA PHE A 30 -4.76 0.91 5.98
C PHE A 30 -4.00 1.15 7.27
N ASP A 31 -2.77 1.63 7.13
CA ASP A 31 -2.07 2.31 8.21
C ASP A 31 -2.00 3.81 7.92
N THR A 32 -2.28 4.63 8.93
CA THR A 32 -2.41 6.07 8.78
C THR A 32 -1.10 6.77 8.39
N ALA A 33 0.07 6.16 8.66
CA ALA A 33 1.38 6.71 8.36
C ALA A 33 2.06 6.06 7.14
N ARG A 34 1.81 4.78 6.87
CA ARG A 34 2.44 3.98 5.80
C ARG A 34 1.56 3.83 4.56
N THR A 35 0.28 4.18 4.64
CA THR A 35 -0.65 4.17 3.51
C THR A 35 -1.18 5.58 3.23
N GLY A 36 -1.10 5.99 1.95
CA GLY A 36 -1.46 7.33 1.51
C GLY A 36 -2.68 7.36 0.58
N ILE A 37 -3.64 8.24 0.83
CA ILE A 37 -4.84 8.40 -0.03
C ILE A 37 -4.58 9.50 -1.08
N ARG A 38 -4.21 9.11 -2.32
CA ARG A 38 -3.61 10.03 -3.31
C ARG A 38 -4.03 9.76 -4.76
N GLY A 39 -4.82 10.66 -5.33
CA GLY A 39 -5.23 10.65 -6.75
C GLY A 39 -4.26 11.39 -7.69
N GLY A 40 -3.45 12.31 -7.16
CA GLY A 40 -2.42 13.06 -7.88
C GLY A 40 -1.16 13.25 -7.03
N SER A 41 -0.01 13.51 -7.65
CA SER A 41 1.29 13.67 -6.96
C SER A 41 1.58 12.54 -5.97
N VAL A 42 1.64 11.30 -6.48
CA VAL A 42 1.64 10.06 -5.67
C VAL A 42 3.01 9.62 -5.16
N HIS A 43 4.07 10.39 -5.40
CA HIS A 43 5.44 10.04 -4.98
C HIS A 43 5.52 9.82 -3.47
N GLY A 44 6.22 8.78 -3.01
CA GLY A 44 6.39 8.50 -1.57
C GLY A 44 6.71 7.04 -1.21
N HIS A 45 6.17 6.05 -1.94
CA HIS A 45 6.26 4.62 -1.54
C HIS A 45 7.69 4.07 -1.33
N SER A 46 8.68 4.67 -2.00
CA SER A 46 10.08 4.25 -1.98
C SER A 46 10.99 5.25 -1.28
N LEU A 47 10.43 6.26 -0.63
CA LEU A 47 11.20 7.27 0.11
C LEU A 47 11.41 6.82 1.55
N ARG A 48 12.42 7.41 2.19
CA ARG A 48 12.53 7.34 3.63
C ARG A 48 11.33 8.04 4.26
N LEU A 49 10.92 7.54 5.42
CA LEU A 49 9.92 8.18 6.26
C LEU A 49 10.46 9.50 6.82
N ASP A 50 9.54 10.40 7.17
CA ASP A 50 9.90 11.66 7.84
C ASP A 50 10.25 11.44 9.33
N GLU A 51 10.55 12.53 10.04
CA GLU A 51 10.93 12.49 11.46
C GLU A 51 9.82 11.99 12.40
N ASN A 52 8.57 11.94 11.94
CA ASN A 52 7.42 11.42 12.69
C ASN A 52 7.00 10.02 12.20
N GLY A 53 7.75 9.42 11.26
CA GLY A 53 7.48 8.09 10.72
C GLY A 53 6.42 8.05 9.60
N LEU A 54 6.04 9.21 9.05
CA LEU A 54 5.04 9.31 7.97
C LEU A 54 5.69 9.15 6.59
N MET A 55 4.95 8.54 5.67
CA MET A 55 5.32 8.48 4.26
C MET A 55 5.25 9.88 3.64
N PHE A 56 6.33 10.28 2.95
CA PHE A 56 6.40 11.53 2.20
C PHE A 56 5.15 11.78 1.35
N ASP A 57 4.54 12.96 1.47
CA ASP A 57 3.46 13.46 0.61
C ASP A 57 3.81 14.87 0.10
N MET A 58 3.99 15.02 -1.21
CA MET A 58 4.28 16.33 -1.80
C MET A 58 3.18 17.38 -1.52
N LEU A 59 1.91 16.95 -1.40
CA LEU A 59 0.78 17.85 -1.17
C LEU A 59 0.40 17.97 0.31
N ARG A 60 1.05 17.19 1.19
CA ARG A 60 0.81 17.14 2.64
C ARG A 60 -0.67 16.96 3.00
N ARG A 61 -1.31 15.94 2.45
CA ARG A 61 -2.75 15.65 2.69
C ARG A 61 -3.01 15.00 4.04
N GLN A 62 -2.11 14.13 4.48
CA GLN A 62 -2.10 13.52 5.80
C GLN A 62 -1.00 14.15 6.64
N VAL A 63 -1.34 14.66 7.83
CA VAL A 63 -0.43 15.40 8.72
C VAL A 63 -0.49 14.80 10.12
N PHE A 64 0.68 14.64 10.75
CA PHE A 64 0.78 14.16 12.13
C PHE A 64 0.55 15.31 13.12
N ASN A 65 -0.44 15.15 13.99
CA ASN A 65 -0.71 16.05 15.10
C ASN A 65 0.07 15.59 16.34
N LYS A 66 1.11 16.34 16.73
CA LYS A 66 1.99 15.98 17.86
C LYS A 66 1.31 16.07 19.22
N GLU A 67 0.24 16.86 19.35
CA GLU A 67 -0.49 17.01 20.62
C GLU A 67 -1.37 15.80 20.89
N THR A 68 -1.98 15.23 19.84
CA THR A 68 -2.91 14.10 19.95
C THR A 68 -2.28 12.75 19.62
N GLY A 69 -1.12 12.73 18.94
CA GLY A 69 -0.49 11.52 18.42
C GLY A 69 -1.19 10.92 17.20
N LYS A 70 -2.16 11.64 16.62
CA LYS A 70 -3.01 11.13 15.52
C LYS A 70 -2.62 11.75 14.18
N VAL A 71 -2.88 11.00 13.11
CA VAL A 71 -2.81 11.51 11.74
C VAL A 71 -4.17 12.06 11.35
N GLU A 72 -4.17 13.26 10.77
CA GLU A 72 -5.34 13.95 10.27
C GLU A 72 -5.23 14.13 8.76
N MET A 73 -6.32 13.85 8.04
CA MET A 73 -6.45 14.21 6.64
C MET A 73 -7.00 15.63 6.55
N VAL A 74 -6.18 16.57 6.07
CA VAL A 74 -6.51 18.00 5.97
C VAL A 74 -6.89 18.43 4.55
N LYS A 75 -6.67 17.54 3.58
CA LYS A 75 -6.99 17.73 2.16
C LYS A 75 -7.58 16.46 1.58
N ASP A 76 -8.39 16.58 0.54
CA ASP A 76 -8.89 15.44 -0.23
C ASP A 76 -7.76 14.73 -1.00
N GLN A 77 -8.11 13.62 -1.66
CA GLN A 77 -7.13 12.80 -2.38
C GLN A 77 -6.44 13.52 -3.55
N ILE A 78 -7.00 14.60 -4.09
CA ILE A 78 -6.41 15.38 -5.19
C ILE A 78 -5.70 16.65 -4.69
N GLY A 79 -5.82 16.98 -3.39
CA GLY A 79 -5.09 18.04 -2.70
C GLY A 79 -5.89 19.31 -2.42
N LYS A 80 -7.23 19.27 -2.51
CA LYS A 80 -8.09 20.40 -2.09
C LYS A 80 -8.25 20.39 -0.58
N GLU A 81 -8.20 21.55 0.05
CA GLU A 81 -8.41 21.69 1.50
C GLU A 81 -9.81 21.23 1.90
N LEU A 82 -9.91 20.50 3.01
CA LEU A 82 -11.17 20.15 3.64
C LEU A 82 -11.57 21.28 4.59
N ASP A 83 -12.86 21.57 4.68
CA ASP A 83 -13.38 22.57 5.63
C ASP A 83 -13.04 22.19 7.08
N GLU A 84 -13.10 20.90 7.40
CA GLU A 84 -12.71 20.32 8.68
C GLU A 84 -11.78 19.11 8.47
N PRO A 85 -10.68 18.99 9.25
CA PRO A 85 -9.81 17.81 9.19
C PRO A 85 -10.54 16.52 9.59
N VAL A 86 -10.22 15.42 8.91
CA VAL A 86 -10.72 14.08 9.27
C VAL A 86 -9.65 13.35 10.08
N ILE A 87 -9.97 12.99 11.33
CA ILE A 87 -9.07 12.22 12.20
C ILE A 87 -9.03 10.77 11.72
N LEU A 88 -7.88 10.31 11.23
CA LEU A 88 -7.70 8.95 10.74
C LEU A 88 -7.33 7.96 11.85
N GLY A 89 -6.71 8.44 12.92
CA GLY A 89 -6.27 7.62 14.05
C GLY A 89 -4.76 7.67 14.28
N GLU A 90 -4.27 6.80 15.15
CA GLU A 90 -2.84 6.68 15.46
C GLU A 90 -2.14 5.80 14.41
N PRO A 91 -0.86 6.06 14.08
CA PRO A 91 -0.04 5.11 13.32
C PRO A 91 0.12 3.79 14.08
N LEU A 92 0.13 2.66 13.36
CA LEU A 92 0.51 1.38 13.93
C LEU A 92 2.00 1.37 14.28
N ASP A 93 2.34 0.69 15.37
CA ASP A 93 3.74 0.46 15.74
C ASP A 93 4.45 -0.52 14.77
N GLU A 94 5.78 -0.49 14.79
CA GLU A 94 6.62 -1.31 13.90
C GLU A 94 6.42 -2.82 14.09
N GLU A 95 6.13 -3.28 15.31
CA GLU A 95 5.92 -4.70 15.59
C GLU A 95 4.63 -5.19 14.92
N THR A 96 3.55 -4.44 15.11
CA THR A 96 2.24 -4.67 14.51
C THR A 96 2.33 -4.61 12.97
N LEU A 97 3.04 -3.62 12.43
CA LEU A 97 3.25 -3.51 10.99
C LEU A 97 4.03 -4.71 10.45
N ARG A 98 5.10 -5.15 11.10
CA ARG A 98 5.88 -6.33 10.68
C ARG A 98 5.06 -7.61 10.71
N ALA A 99 4.20 -7.78 11.71
CA ALA A 99 3.32 -8.95 11.81
C ALA A 99 2.22 -8.99 10.72
N LYS A 100 1.84 -7.83 10.17
CA LYS A 100 0.73 -7.71 9.20
C LYS A 100 1.18 -7.44 7.77
N THR A 101 2.44 -7.07 7.57
CA THR A 101 2.92 -6.65 6.26
C THR A 101 2.92 -7.80 5.26
N THR A 102 2.66 -7.46 3.99
CA THR A 102 2.69 -8.42 2.89
C THR A 102 3.90 -8.24 1.98
N ILE A 103 4.87 -7.39 2.35
CA ILE A 103 6.09 -7.17 1.58
C ILE A 103 7.25 -7.99 2.16
N TYR A 104 7.94 -8.75 1.31
CA TYR A 104 9.22 -9.35 1.68
C TYR A 104 10.33 -8.30 1.71
N ARG A 105 11.15 -8.33 2.76
CA ARG A 105 12.30 -7.45 2.94
C ARG A 105 13.43 -8.19 3.66
N ILE A 106 14.69 -7.82 3.37
CA ILE A 106 15.85 -8.45 4.02
C ILE A 106 15.95 -8.15 5.52
N ASP A 107 15.40 -7.02 5.96
CA ASP A 107 15.29 -6.59 7.36
C ASP A 107 13.93 -6.99 7.98
N GLY A 108 13.18 -7.86 7.31
CA GLY A 108 11.97 -8.53 7.79
C GLY A 108 12.02 -9.99 7.37
N GLU A 109 10.97 -10.49 6.71
CA GLU A 109 11.01 -11.80 6.06
C GLU A 109 11.57 -11.69 4.64
N ALA A 110 12.69 -12.37 4.36
CA ALA A 110 13.33 -12.29 3.06
C ALA A 110 12.69 -13.27 2.07
N TYR A 111 12.35 -12.79 0.87
CA TYR A 111 11.71 -13.62 -0.17
C TYR A 111 12.52 -14.88 -0.53
N LYS A 112 13.86 -14.80 -0.48
CA LYS A 112 14.75 -15.93 -0.76
C LYS A 112 14.58 -17.10 0.22
N ASP A 113 14.06 -16.84 1.42
CA ASP A 113 13.88 -17.82 2.48
C ASP A 113 12.49 -18.50 2.38
N ASP A 114 11.54 -17.89 1.67
CA ASP A 114 10.27 -18.52 1.26
C ASP A 114 10.46 -19.37 -0.01
N VAL A 115 11.09 -20.53 0.19
CA VAL A 115 11.45 -21.46 -0.88
C VAL A 115 10.23 -21.96 -1.66
N ASP A 116 9.06 -22.04 -1.04
CA ASP A 116 7.84 -22.50 -1.68
C ASP A 116 7.29 -21.45 -2.64
N ALA A 117 7.23 -20.17 -2.22
CA ALA A 117 6.87 -19.07 -3.12
C ALA A 117 7.85 -18.95 -4.30
N VAL A 118 9.16 -19.05 -4.04
CA VAL A 118 10.20 -19.04 -5.09
C VAL A 118 10.00 -20.20 -6.07
N LYS A 119 9.76 -21.42 -5.57
CA LYS A 119 9.55 -22.61 -6.41
C LYS A 119 8.33 -22.47 -7.30
N VAL A 120 7.22 -21.94 -6.79
CA VAL A 120 6.02 -21.68 -7.58
C VAL A 120 6.29 -20.62 -8.65
N CYS A 121 6.97 -19.53 -8.31
CA CYS A 121 7.34 -18.49 -9.26
C CYS A 121 8.20 -19.03 -10.41
N GLN A 122 9.23 -19.82 -10.09
CA GLN A 122 10.09 -20.48 -11.08
C GLN A 122 9.31 -21.50 -11.93
N ARG A 123 8.41 -22.27 -11.32
CA ARG A 123 7.54 -23.21 -12.06
C ARG A 123 6.68 -22.47 -13.08
N ILE A 124 6.10 -21.33 -12.73
CA ILE A 124 5.31 -20.50 -13.66
C ILE A 124 6.21 -20.02 -14.82
N HIS A 125 7.42 -19.53 -14.51
CA HIS A 125 8.38 -19.11 -15.53
C HIS A 125 8.69 -20.23 -16.52
N VAL A 126 9.11 -21.40 -16.02
CA VAL A 126 9.46 -22.56 -16.87
C VAL A 126 8.26 -23.04 -17.68
N SER A 127 7.11 -23.24 -17.03
CA SER A 127 5.91 -23.77 -17.71
C SER A 127 5.43 -22.84 -18.82
N ARG A 128 5.51 -21.52 -18.63
CA ARG A 128 5.18 -20.54 -19.68
C ARG A 128 6.18 -20.58 -20.84
N SER A 129 7.46 -20.72 -20.55
CA SER A 129 8.51 -20.83 -21.58
C SER A 129 8.32 -22.08 -22.46
N PHE A 130 8.07 -23.25 -21.84
CA PHE A 130 7.82 -24.48 -22.59
C PHE A 130 6.50 -24.45 -23.35
N GLY A 131 5.42 -23.98 -22.72
CA GLY A 131 4.13 -23.84 -23.37
C GLY A 131 4.16 -22.92 -24.60
N ALA A 132 4.99 -21.86 -24.57
CA ALA A 132 5.18 -20.97 -25.72
C ALA A 132 6.08 -21.58 -26.81
N PHE A 133 7.06 -22.41 -26.45
CA PHE A 133 7.94 -23.09 -27.40
C PHE A 133 7.22 -24.25 -28.11
N ASN A 134 6.66 -25.18 -27.33
CA ASN A 134 5.83 -26.28 -27.81
C ASN A 134 4.84 -26.72 -26.72
N PRO A 135 3.53 -26.43 -26.88
CA PRO A 135 2.51 -26.74 -25.88
C PRO A 135 2.25 -28.25 -25.71
N GLU A 136 2.67 -29.10 -26.65
CA GLU A 136 2.43 -30.56 -26.62
C GLU A 136 3.61 -31.35 -26.05
N ALA A 137 4.82 -30.78 -26.04
CA ALA A 137 6.02 -31.47 -25.57
C ALA A 137 6.01 -31.75 -24.06
N GLY A 138 5.15 -31.07 -23.30
CA GLY A 138 5.18 -31.09 -21.84
C GLY A 138 6.46 -30.46 -21.26
N TRP A 139 6.49 -30.30 -19.94
CA TRP A 139 7.74 -30.17 -19.19
C TRP A 139 8.21 -31.60 -18.88
#